data_AF-X0WU97-F1
#
_entry.id   AF-X0WU97-F1
#
_cell.length_a   1.000
_cell.length_b   1.000
_cell.length_c   1.000
_cell.angle_alpha   90.00
_cell.angle_beta   90.00
_cell.angle_gamma   90.00
#
_symmetry.space_group_name_H-M   'P 1'
#
loop_
_entity.id
_entity.type
_entity.pdbx_description
1 polymer ?
#
loop_
_entity_poly.entity_id
_entity_poly.type
_entity_poly.pdbx_seq_one_letter_code
_entity_poly.pdbx_strand_id
1 'polypeptide(L)' 'MAILKVKPWGKGQGDHVLIDEADFDPKFHKKFGAPKKAAKKKATKK' A
#
# COMPACT_ATOMS: atom_id res chain seq x y z
N MET A 1 5.63 6.99 17.38
CA MET A 1 6.27 6.80 16.07
C MET A 1 6.01 5.35 15.66
N ALA A 2 4.86 5.10 15.04
CA ALA A 2 4.47 3.78 14.59
C ALA A 2 4.74 3.72 13.08
N ILE A 3 5.55 2.76 12.64
CA ILE A 3 5.95 2.66 11.22
C ILE A 3 5.14 1.56 10.55
N LEU A 4 4.48 1.90 9.44
CA LEU A 4 3.69 0.99 8.61
C LEU A 4 4.46 0.62 7.34
N LYS A 5 4.43 -0.67 7.01
CA LYS A 5 4.85 -1.15 5.69
C LYS A 5 3.72 -0.96 4.68
N VAL A 6 4.02 -0.31 3.57
CA VAL A 6 3.09 -0.06 2.46
C VAL A 6 3.70 -0.51 1.13
N LYS A 7 2.85 -0.73 0.13
CA LYS A 7 3.28 -1.02 -1.24
C LYS A 7 4.07 0.17 -1.79
N PRO A 8 5.12 -0.09 -2.58
CA PRO A 8 5.87 0.96 -3.24
C PRO A 8 4.97 1.69 -4.25
N TRP A 9 5.16 3.01 -4.35
CA TRP A 9 4.44 3.87 -5.29
C TRP A 9 5.27 4.22 -6.51
N GLY A 10 6.59 4.02 -6.46
CA GLY A 10 7.51 4.27 -7.55
C GLY A 10 8.41 3.08 -7.86
N LYS A 11 8.96 3.05 -9.08
CA LYS A 11 9.99 2.09 -9.46
C LYS A 11 11.32 2.57 -8.89
N GLY A 12 11.90 1.82 -7.96
CA GLY A 12 13.14 2.19 -7.24
C GLY A 12 13.04 2.16 -5.72
N GLN A 13 11.86 1.91 -5.13
CA GLN A 13 11.67 1.84 -3.68
C GLN A 13 11.87 0.44 -3.06
N GLY A 14 12.21 -0.57 -3.86
CA GLY A 14 12.30 -1.96 -3.41
C GLY A 14 10.94 -2.66 -3.30
N ASP A 15 10.85 -3.72 -2.49
CA ASP A 15 9.62 -4.52 -2.33
C ASP A 15 8.50 -3.79 -1.58
N HIS A 16 8.84 -2.91 -0.63
CA HIS A 16 7.91 -2.18 0.21
C HIS A 16 8.53 -0.88 0.74
N VAL A 17 7.68 0.06 1.14
CA VAL A 17 8.06 1.34 1.73
C VAL A 17 7.63 1.37 3.19
N LEU A 18 8.47 1.95 4.05
CA LEU A 18 8.18 2.19 5.45
C LEU A 18 7.77 3.65 5.59
N ILE A 19 6.56 3.91 6.06
CA ILE A 19 6.05 5.26 6.33
C ILE A 19 5.55 5.35 7.76
N ASP A 20 5.48 6.56 8.31
CA ASP A 20 4.83 6.75 9.61
C ASP A 20 3.32 6.56 9.49
N GLU A 21 2.67 6.14 10.57
CA GLU A 21 1.22 5.95 10.62
C GLU A 21 0.46 7.26 10.43
N ALA A 22 1.05 8.38 10.87
CA ALA A 22 0.49 9.71 10.64
C ALA A 22 0.47 10.11 9.15
N ASP A 23 1.38 9.57 8.34
CA ASP A 23 1.48 9.78 6.89
C ASP A 23 0.69 8.74 6.07
N PHE A 24 0.04 7.77 6.73
CA PHE A 24 -0.71 6.74 6.04
C PHE A 24 -2.02 7.29 5.46
N ASP A 25 -2.02 7.59 4.17
CA ASP A 25 -3.23 7.91 3.42
C ASP A 25 -3.79 6.67 2.70
N PRO A 26 -5.00 6.16 3.02
CA PRO A 26 -5.57 4.97 2.40
C PRO A 26 -5.93 5.13 0.91
N LYS A 27 -5.97 6.35 0.38
CA LYS A 27 -6.22 6.67 -1.03
C LYS A 27 -4.95 6.51 -1.88
N PHE A 28 -3.77 6.80 -1.30
CA PHE A 28 -2.47 6.73 -1.97
C PHE A 28 -1.61 5.54 -1.52
N HIS A 29 -1.66 5.19 -0.24
CA HIS A 29 -0.88 4.13 0.38
C HIS A 29 -1.71 2.87 0.58
N LYS A 30 -1.09 1.72 0.25
CA LYS A 30 -1.71 0.40 0.44
C LYS A 30 -0.85 -0.44 1.36
N LYS A 31 -1.37 -0.81 2.55
CA LYS A 31 -0.62 -1.61 3.54
C LYS A 31 -0.05 -2.89 2.90
N PHE A 32 1.25 -3.12 3.08
CA PHE A 32 1.95 -4.31 2.58
C PHE A 32 1.66 -5.47 3.52
N GLY A 33 1.09 -6.57 3.01
CA GLY A 33 0.75 -7.76 3.81
C GLY A 33 -0.65 -7.79 4.44
N ALA A 34 -1.56 -6.87 4.10
CA ALA A 34 -2.96 -7.00 4.54
C ALA A 34 -3.59 -8.29 3.96
N PRO A 35 -4.18 -9.16 4.80
CA PRO A 35 -4.83 -10.38 4.34
C PRO A 35 -5.91 -10.02 3.33
N LYS A 36 -5.88 -10.72 2.21
CA LYS A 36 -6.59 -10.54 0.95
C LYS A 36 -8.13 -10.44 1.11
N LYS A 37 -8.66 -9.34 1.68
CA LYS A 37 -10.11 -9.09 1.78
C LYS A 37 -10.60 -7.74 1.24
N ALA A 38 -9.73 -6.86 0.71
CA ALA A 38 -10.17 -5.56 0.19
C ALA A 38 -9.65 -5.18 -1.22
N ALA A 39 -9.30 -6.15 -2.06
CA ALA A 39 -9.11 -5.88 -3.50
C ALA A 39 -10.45 -6.01 -4.26
N LYS A 40 -11.49 -5.26 -3.86
CA LYS A 40 -12.66 -5.09 -4.73
C LYS A 40 -12.37 -4.01 -5.76
N LYS A 41 -12.22 -4.49 -7.01
CA LYS A 41 -12.52 -3.84 -8.30
C LYS A 41 -11.61 -2.69 -8.76
N LYS A 42 -10.68 -3.01 -9.66
CA LYS A 42 -10.59 -2.45 -11.04
C LYS A 42 -9.76 -3.40 -11.90
N ALA A 43 -10.40 -4.49 -12.30
CA ALA A 43 -10.04 -5.27 -13.47
C ALA A 43 -11.33 -5.43 -14.27
N THR A 44 -11.74 -4.37 -14.98
CA THR A 44 -12.66 -4.55 -16.10
C THR A 44 -11.79 -4.86 -17.31
N LYS A 45 -11.63 -6.16 -17.50
CA LYS A 45 -11.17 -6.85 -18.68
C LYS A 45 -12.31 -6.79 -19.72
N LYS A 46 -12.02 -6.30 -20.92
CA LYS A 46 -12.28 -6.94 -22.24
C LYS A 46 -12.30 -5.87 -23.33
#